data_AF-A0A8C5RU59-F1
#
_entry.id   AF-A0A8C5RU59-F1
#
_cell.length_a   1.000
_cell.length_b   1.000
_cell.length_c   1.000
_cell.angle_alpha   90.00
_cell.angle_beta   90.00
_cell.angle_gamma   90.00
#
_symmetry.space_group_name_H-M   'P 1'
#
loop_
_entity.id
_entity.type
_entity.pdbx_description
1 polymer ?
#
loop_
_entity_poly.entity_id
_entity_poly.type
_entity_poly.pdbx_seq_one_letter_code
_entity_poly.pdbx_strand_id
1 'polypeptide(L)'
;MVKKWPLACLRIKITLLSIRNTGSRFRRICEPRSSRSWRKSARPAEKLPFEDNSVDLITAFSAVHWFDIPCFIKEMDRILKPSGCFILCSNTLDMQWHYGDQSEKLTEIFKEVQAQLLPYTHERVKYILDDYKAIFDALPFQDKERITDIVDKVPKSVSELLGYLQSFSMYHCLLKAQPEEAKSLIQNTEQRILETMGVFSPETMLEIWIRQVCILGSKSCKK
;
A
#
# COMPACT_ATOMS: atom_id res chain seq x y z
N MET A 1 19.53 6.87 21.73
CA MET A 1 18.87 8.10 21.22
C MET A 1 18.07 7.77 19.98
N VAL A 2 16.75 7.64 20.13
CA VAL A 2 15.83 7.26 19.04
C VAL A 2 15.68 8.48 18.11
N LYS A 3 16.34 8.43 16.95
CA LYS A 3 16.22 9.48 15.93
C LYS A 3 14.79 9.45 15.37
N LYS A 4 14.00 10.48 15.72
CA LYS A 4 12.71 10.77 15.09
C LYS A 4 12.93 10.90 13.57
N TRP A 5 12.37 9.97 12.80
CA TRP A 5 12.21 10.13 11.37
C TRP A 5 11.14 11.21 11.13
N PRO A 6 11.36 12.17 10.21
CA PRO A 6 10.32 13.13 9.87
C PRO A 6 9.18 12.39 9.18
N LEU A 7 7.99 12.41 9.80
CA LEU A 7 6.71 11.86 9.33
C LEU A 7 6.18 12.50 8.02
N ALA A 8 7.05 13.13 7.23
CA ALA A 8 6.72 13.87 6.03
C ALA A 8 6.78 12.96 4.79
N CYS A 9 5.87 11.98 4.68
CA CYS A 9 5.36 11.44 3.40
C CYS A 9 4.39 10.25 3.52
N LEU A 10 3.85 9.94 4.71
CA LEU A 10 2.71 9.04 4.81
C LEU A 10 1.50 9.80 5.34
N ARG A 11 0.70 10.38 4.43
CA ARG A 11 -0.69 10.73 4.73
C ARG A 11 -1.46 9.42 4.85
N ILE A 12 -1.37 8.79 6.01
CA ILE A 12 -2.14 7.57 6.33
C ILE A 12 -3.60 7.99 6.43
N LYS A 13 -4.36 7.79 5.35
CA LYS A 13 -5.80 8.03 5.34
C LYS A 13 -6.49 6.76 5.84
N ILE A 14 -6.55 6.61 7.16
CA ILE A 14 -7.46 5.62 7.76
C ILE A 14 -8.87 6.10 7.43
N THR A 15 -9.52 5.44 6.48
CA THR A 15 -10.92 5.70 6.19
C THR A 15 -11.75 4.82 7.11
N LEU A 16 -12.28 5.44 8.15
CA LEU A 16 -13.24 4.83 9.06
C LEU A 16 -14.62 5.21 8.57
N LEU A 17 -15.33 4.22 8.04
CA LEU A 17 -16.70 4.37 7.60
C LEU A 17 -17.59 3.74 8.67
N SER A 18 -18.33 4.57 9.40
CA SER A 18 -19.50 4.08 10.13
C SER A 18 -20.63 3.91 9.12
N ILE A 19 -20.94 2.66 8.78
CA ILE A 19 -22.06 2.32 7.90
C ILE A 19 -23.17 1.83 8.83
N ARG A 20 -24.20 2.66 9.04
CA ARG A 20 -25.45 2.18 9.62
C ARG A 20 -26.19 1.36 8.55
N ASN A 21 -26.64 0.19 8.97
CA ASN A 21 -27.50 -0.78 8.29
C ASN A 21 -26.84 -1.81 7.33
N THR A 22 -27.10 -3.07 7.68
CA THR A 22 -26.70 -4.33 7.04
C THR A 22 -27.42 -4.58 5.71
N GLY A 23 -26.75 -5.29 4.79
CA GLY A 23 -27.40 -5.98 3.65
C GLY A 23 -26.65 -5.90 2.31
N SER A 24 -26.14 -7.07 1.86
CA SER A 24 -25.69 -7.43 0.50
C SER A 24 -24.37 -6.82 -0.07
N ARG A 25 -23.29 -7.60 0.10
CA ARG A 25 -22.27 -7.96 -0.91
C ARG A 25 -21.62 -6.82 -1.72
N PHE A 26 -20.64 -6.16 -1.11
CA PHE A 26 -19.41 -5.67 -1.76
C PHE A 26 -19.50 -4.85 -3.07
N ARG A 27 -20.57 -4.06 -3.31
CA ARG A 27 -20.62 -3.11 -4.44
C ARG A 27 -21.19 -1.73 -4.07
N ARG A 28 -20.30 -0.83 -3.64
CA ARG A 28 -20.27 0.64 -3.84
C ARG A 28 -19.35 1.28 -2.78
N ILE A 29 -18.03 1.23 -2.99
CA ILE A 29 -17.07 1.85 -2.06
C ILE A 29 -16.52 3.20 -2.57
N CYS A 30 -16.69 3.58 -3.84
CA CYS A 30 -16.05 4.80 -4.39
C CYS A 30 -16.95 5.70 -5.26
N GLU A 31 -18.17 6.04 -4.82
CA GLU A 31 -18.89 7.20 -5.39
C GLU A 31 -19.53 8.06 -4.29
N PRO A 32 -19.39 9.39 -4.34
CA PRO A 32 -19.96 10.29 -3.34
C PRO A 32 -21.47 10.41 -3.56
N ARG A 33 -22.26 9.59 -2.85
CA ARG A 33 -23.67 9.89 -2.60
C ARG A 33 -23.78 10.69 -1.31
N SER A 34 -24.31 11.90 -1.45
CA SER A 34 -24.47 12.93 -0.42
C SER A 34 -25.17 12.40 0.83
N SER A 35 -24.41 12.26 1.93
CA SER A 35 -24.84 12.28 3.35
C SER A 35 -23.80 11.71 4.33
N ARG A 36 -22.56 11.40 3.90
CA ARG A 36 -21.51 10.94 4.82
C ARG A 36 -20.85 12.11 5.55
N SER A 37 -20.95 12.14 6.88
CA SER A 37 -20.13 13.00 7.72
C SER A 37 -18.70 12.44 7.76
N TRP A 38 -17.71 13.24 7.35
CA TRP A 38 -16.31 12.85 7.38
C TRP A 38 -15.61 13.57 8.53
N ARG A 39 -14.92 12.83 9.39
CA ARG A 39 -14.07 13.39 10.45
C ARG A 39 -12.62 13.04 10.16
N LYS A 40 -11.77 14.06 10.06
CA LYS A 40 -10.31 13.88 10.03
C LYS A 40 -9.81 13.83 11.47
N SER A 41 -8.86 12.95 11.74
CA SER A 41 -8.18 12.85 13.04
C SER A 41 -6.67 12.84 12.80
N ALA A 42 -5.93 13.65 13.55
CA ALA A 42 -4.47 13.67 13.54
C ALA A 42 -3.92 12.84 14.71
N ARG A 43 -4.38 11.59 14.82
CA ARG A 43 -3.98 10.65 15.87
C ARG A 43 -3.24 9.45 15.26
N PRO A 44 -2.28 8.87 15.99
CA PRO A 44 -1.68 7.59 15.59
C PRO A 44 -2.75 6.51 15.48
N ALA A 45 -2.52 5.51 14.62
CA ALA A 45 -3.46 4.41 14.37
C ALA A 45 -3.70 3.55 15.63
N GLU A 46 -2.74 3.60 16.55
CA GLU A 46 -2.68 2.90 17.82
C GLU A 46 -3.50 3.57 18.93
N LYS A 47 -3.98 4.80 18.71
CA LYS A 47 -4.78 5.53 19.71
C LYS A 47 -5.72 6.52 19.03
N LEU A 48 -6.86 6.02 18.60
CA LEU A 48 -7.87 6.75 17.87
C LEU A 48 -8.93 7.35 18.82
N PRO A 49 -9.49 8.52 18.50
CA PRO A 49 -10.45 9.21 19.37
C PRO A 49 -11.88 8.68 19.13
N PHE A 50 -12.03 7.36 19.12
CA PHE A 50 -13.32 6.68 18.98
C PHE A 50 -13.63 5.91 20.26
N GLU A 51 -14.92 5.85 20.59
CA GLU A 51 -15.41 5.04 21.68
C GLU A 51 -15.23 3.55 21.38
N ASP A 52 -15.24 2.74 22.43
CA ASP A 52 -15.23 1.29 22.31
C ASP A 52 -16.43 0.82 21.48
N ASN A 53 -16.22 -0.18 20.61
CA ASN A 53 -17.27 -0.78 19.77
C ASN A 53 -18.11 0.27 19.00
N SER A 54 -17.46 1.27 18.41
CA SER A 54 -18.14 2.37 17.70
C SER A 54 -17.92 2.36 16.18
N VAL A 55 -16.97 1.57 15.69
CA VAL A 55 -16.56 1.52 14.29
C VAL A 55 -17.09 0.26 13.59
N ASP A 56 -17.73 0.45 12.43
CA ASP A 56 -18.26 -0.64 11.61
C ASP A 56 -17.21 -1.23 10.65
N LEU A 57 -16.34 -0.37 10.09
CA LEU A 57 -15.31 -0.76 9.12
C LEU A 57 -14.00 0.01 9.32
N ILE A 58 -12.90 -0.74 9.39
CA ILE A 58 -11.53 -0.20 9.37
C ILE A 58 -10.88 -0.52 8.03
N THR A 59 -10.28 0.48 7.39
CA THR A 59 -9.46 0.26 6.20
C THR A 59 -8.09 0.91 6.35
N ALA A 60 -7.04 0.21 5.91
CA ALA A 60 -5.68 0.73 5.85
C ALA A 60 -4.99 0.22 4.58
N PHE A 61 -4.57 1.13 3.70
CA PHE A 61 -3.89 0.82 2.44
C PHE A 61 -2.45 1.34 2.49
N SER A 62 -1.49 0.45 2.22
CA SER A 62 -0.05 0.74 2.19
C SER A 62 0.47 1.45 3.45
N ALA A 63 -0.10 1.11 4.61
CA ALA A 63 0.17 1.81 5.87
C ALA A 63 0.50 0.90 7.06
N VAL A 64 -0.11 -0.28 7.14
CA VAL A 64 -0.10 -1.10 8.37
C VAL A 64 1.31 -1.50 8.78
N HIS A 65 2.20 -1.79 7.83
CA HIS A 65 3.60 -2.08 8.10
C HIS A 65 4.37 -0.94 8.80
N TRP A 66 3.84 0.28 8.83
CA TRP A 66 4.38 1.41 9.57
C TRP A 66 3.83 1.56 10.99
N PHE A 67 2.86 0.76 11.41
CA PHE A 67 2.30 0.85 12.75
C PHE A 67 3.10 0.04 13.77
N ASP A 68 2.92 0.36 15.04
CA ASP A 68 3.15 -0.59 16.12
C ASP A 68 2.04 -1.65 16.05
N ILE A 69 2.34 -2.78 15.43
CA ILE A 69 1.36 -3.83 15.13
C ILE A 69 0.63 -4.31 16.40
N PRO A 70 1.32 -4.66 17.51
CA PRO A 70 0.63 -5.02 18.76
C PRO A 70 -0.33 -3.96 19.29
N CYS A 71 0.08 -2.68 19.30
CA CYS A 71 -0.77 -1.60 19.79
C CYS A 71 -1.94 -1.32 18.85
N PHE A 72 -1.70 -1.36 17.54
CA PHE A 72 -2.73 -1.20 16.52
C PHE A 72 -3.79 -2.30 16.61
N ILE A 73 -3.41 -3.57 16.78
CA ILE A 73 -4.36 -4.67 16.90
C ILE A 73 -5.26 -4.50 18.13
N LYS A 74 -4.71 -4.08 19.28
CA LYS A 74 -5.50 -3.78 20.48
C LYS A 74 -6.48 -2.65 20.24
N GLU A 75 -6.03 -1.59 19.59
CA GLU A 75 -6.88 -0.44 19.29
C GLU A 75 -7.97 -0.81 18.28
N MET A 76 -7.62 -1.59 17.26
CA MET A 76 -8.54 -2.13 16.26
C MET A 76 -9.64 -2.96 16.92
N ASP A 77 -9.27 -3.88 17.82
CA ASP A 77 -10.25 -4.64 18.60
C ASP A 77 -11.11 -3.74 19.49
N ARG A 78 -10.51 -2.76 20.20
CA ARG A 78 -11.24 -1.84 21.08
C ARG A 78 -12.36 -1.10 20.34
N ILE A 79 -12.05 -0.49 19.19
CA ILE A 79 -12.98 0.40 18.48
C ILE A 79 -13.95 -0.37 17.57
N LEU A 80 -13.59 -1.55 17.06
CA LEU A 80 -14.49 -2.33 16.21
C LEU A 80 -15.71 -2.81 17.00
N LYS A 81 -16.89 -2.62 16.42
CA LYS A 81 -18.12 -3.26 16.91
C LYS A 81 -18.02 -4.78 16.83
N PRO A 82 -18.79 -5.52 17.64
CA PRO A 82 -19.15 -6.89 17.31
C PRO A 82 -19.68 -6.96 15.87
N SER A 83 -19.22 -7.93 15.07
CA SER A 83 -19.45 -8.02 13.61
C SER A 83 -18.88 -6.88 12.76
N GLY A 84 -18.09 -5.96 13.34
CA GLY A 84 -17.36 -4.96 12.57
C GLY A 84 -16.23 -5.60 11.77
N CYS A 85 -15.94 -5.05 10.59
CA CYS A 85 -14.96 -5.61 9.67
C CYS A 85 -13.69 -4.75 9.57
N PHE A 86 -12.61 -5.36 9.09
CA PHE A 86 -11.41 -4.63 8.70
C PHE A 86 -10.87 -5.12 7.36
N ILE A 87 -10.17 -4.21 6.66
CA ILE A 87 -9.47 -4.46 5.40
C ILE A 87 -8.09 -3.80 5.48
N LEU A 88 -7.05 -4.60 5.48
CA LEU A 88 -5.66 -4.16 5.55
C LEU A 88 -4.98 -4.58 4.25
N CYS A 89 -4.66 -3.62 3.38
CA CYS A 89 -4.11 -3.91 2.06
C CYS A 89 -2.80 -3.17 1.81
N SER A 90 -2.02 -3.67 0.87
CA SER A 90 -0.89 -2.95 0.30
C SER A 90 -0.57 -3.47 -1.09
N ASN A 91 -0.03 -2.58 -1.92
CA ASN A 91 0.75 -3.01 -3.05
C ASN A 91 2.01 -3.72 -2.55
N THR A 92 2.38 -4.80 -3.22
CA THR A 92 3.63 -5.50 -2.98
C THR A 92 4.72 -4.93 -3.87
N LEU A 93 5.96 -5.39 -3.66
CA LEU A 93 7.06 -5.08 -4.56
C LEU A 93 7.08 -6.03 -5.78
N ASP A 94 6.18 -7.02 -5.85
CA ASP A 94 6.06 -7.87 -7.02
C ASP A 94 5.23 -7.16 -8.09
N MET A 95 5.92 -6.61 -9.10
CA MET A 95 5.29 -5.90 -10.21
C MET A 95 5.90 -6.34 -11.54
N GLN A 96 5.08 -6.29 -12.58
CA GLN A 96 5.48 -6.59 -13.95
C GLN A 96 5.12 -5.42 -14.85
N TRP A 97 5.98 -5.13 -15.81
CA TRP A 97 5.78 -4.06 -16.79
C TRP A 97 5.50 -4.68 -18.15
N HIS A 98 4.38 -4.31 -18.75
CA HIS A 98 3.85 -4.95 -19.96
C HIS A 98 3.76 -3.98 -21.12
N TYR A 99 4.39 -4.35 -22.24
CA TYR A 99 4.31 -3.62 -23.50
C TYR A 99 4.64 -4.54 -24.68
N GLY A 100 3.63 -4.90 -25.47
CA GLY A 100 3.79 -5.82 -26.61
C GLY A 100 4.56 -7.08 -26.22
N ASP A 101 5.55 -7.45 -27.04
CA ASP A 101 6.41 -8.62 -26.82
C ASP A 101 7.63 -8.33 -25.91
N GLN A 102 7.71 -7.14 -25.29
CA GLN A 102 8.87 -6.70 -24.51
C GLN A 102 8.67 -6.79 -23.00
N SER A 103 7.55 -7.38 -22.52
CA SER A 103 7.20 -7.43 -21.10
C SER A 103 8.25 -8.09 -20.21
N GLU A 104 8.92 -9.15 -20.69
CA GLU A 104 9.96 -9.84 -19.93
C GLU A 104 11.16 -8.92 -19.67
N LYS A 105 11.65 -8.24 -20.71
CA LYS A 105 12.78 -7.31 -20.62
C LYS A 105 12.45 -6.09 -19.76
N LEU A 106 11.25 -5.53 -19.91
CA LEU A 106 10.80 -4.41 -19.08
C LEU A 106 10.69 -4.80 -17.60
N THR A 107 10.19 -6.00 -17.33
CA THR A 107 10.13 -6.53 -15.96
C THR A 107 11.52 -6.81 -15.40
N GLU A 108 12.49 -7.21 -16.22
CA GLU A 108 13.89 -7.34 -15.82
C GLU A 108 14.53 -6.01 -15.46
N ILE A 109 14.32 -4.95 -16.27
CA ILE A 109 14.73 -3.58 -15.94
C ILE A 109 14.19 -3.18 -14.56
N PHE A 110 12.91 -3.44 -14.29
CA PHE A 110 12.33 -3.14 -12.99
C PHE A 110 13.01 -3.90 -11.84
N LYS A 111 13.27 -5.20 -12.00
CA LYS A 111 13.97 -6.01 -10.99
C LYS A 111 15.37 -5.47 -10.68
N GLU A 112 16.09 -4.99 -11.68
CA GLU A 112 17.40 -4.35 -11.48
C GLU A 112 17.28 -3.04 -10.70
N VAL A 113 16.28 -2.21 -11.01
CA VAL A 113 15.99 -0.99 -10.24
C VAL A 113 15.67 -1.34 -8.77
N GLN A 114 14.87 -2.39 -8.55
CA GLN A 114 14.57 -2.86 -7.20
C GLN A 114 15.82 -3.33 -6.45
N ALA A 115 16.71 -4.06 -7.11
CA ALA A 115 17.96 -4.52 -6.52
C ALA A 115 18.84 -3.34 -6.07
N GLN A 116 18.91 -2.27 -6.86
CA GLN A 116 19.63 -1.04 -6.51
C GLN A 116 18.98 -0.28 -5.35
N LEU A 117 17.65 -0.31 -5.25
CA LEU A 117 16.91 0.35 -4.16
C LEU A 117 16.85 -0.47 -2.86
N LEU A 118 17.09 -1.78 -2.92
CA LEU A 118 16.98 -2.70 -1.78
C LEU A 118 17.81 -2.27 -0.55
N PRO A 119 19.07 -1.80 -0.68
CA PRO A 119 19.87 -1.34 0.46
C PRO A 119 19.28 -0.13 1.20
N TYR A 120 18.39 0.62 0.55
CA TYR A 120 17.75 1.81 1.08
C TYR A 120 16.34 1.53 1.64
N THR A 121 15.95 0.24 1.76
CA THR A 121 14.71 -0.17 2.40
C THR A 121 14.72 0.05 3.91
N HIS A 122 13.54 0.33 4.46
CA HIS A 122 13.34 0.23 5.91
C HIS A 122 13.04 -1.23 6.27
N GLU A 123 13.52 -1.69 7.42
CA GLU A 123 13.23 -3.05 7.96
C GLU A 123 11.72 -3.41 8.01
N ARG A 124 10.82 -2.41 7.99
CA ARG A 124 9.37 -2.60 8.04
C ARG A 124 8.80 -3.08 6.71
N VAL A 125 9.54 -2.89 5.61
CA VAL A 125 9.20 -3.44 4.30
C VAL A 125 9.22 -4.97 4.33
N LYS A 126 9.88 -5.62 5.31
CA LYS A 126 9.81 -7.07 5.51
C LYS A 126 8.39 -7.61 5.62
N TYR A 127 7.45 -6.82 6.17
CA TYR A 127 6.05 -7.22 6.25
C TYR A 127 5.43 -7.30 4.86
N ILE A 128 5.79 -6.41 3.94
CA ILE A 128 5.34 -6.45 2.54
C ILE A 128 5.97 -7.63 1.79
N LEU A 129 7.26 -7.88 2.01
CA LEU A 129 7.97 -9.00 1.38
C LEU A 129 7.43 -10.37 1.83
N ASP A 130 6.93 -10.47 3.06
CA ASP A 130 6.24 -11.63 3.62
C ASP A 130 4.73 -11.65 3.29
N ASP A 131 4.26 -10.81 2.36
CA ASP A 131 2.84 -10.72 2.00
C ASP A 131 1.94 -10.59 3.23
N TYR A 132 2.33 -9.73 4.18
CA TYR A 132 1.64 -9.51 5.45
C TYR A 132 1.37 -10.78 6.29
N LYS A 133 2.06 -11.90 6.05
CA LYS A 133 1.81 -13.15 6.80
C LYS A 133 2.06 -12.97 8.30
N ALA A 134 3.15 -12.32 8.71
CA ALA A 134 3.40 -12.04 10.13
C ALA A 134 2.30 -11.17 10.78
N ILE A 135 1.74 -10.22 10.03
CA ILE A 135 0.61 -9.39 10.51
C ILE A 135 -0.65 -10.25 10.59
N PHE A 136 -0.91 -11.07 9.58
CA PHE A 136 -2.03 -12.00 9.54
C PHE A 136 -2.00 -12.95 10.73
N ASP A 137 -0.87 -13.58 11.02
CA ASP A 137 -0.72 -14.54 12.12
C ASP A 137 -0.97 -13.88 13.49
N ALA A 138 -0.54 -12.63 13.67
CA ALA A 138 -0.71 -11.88 14.92
C ALA A 138 -2.16 -11.45 15.22
N LEU A 139 -3.04 -11.42 14.21
CA LEU A 139 -4.43 -10.98 14.37
C LEU A 139 -5.26 -12.00 15.18
N PRO A 140 -5.90 -11.62 16.30
CA PRO A 140 -6.65 -12.53 17.17
C PRO A 140 -8.07 -12.84 16.67
N PHE A 141 -8.41 -12.46 15.44
CA PHE A 141 -9.74 -12.64 14.87
C PHE A 141 -9.89 -14.05 14.30
N GLN A 142 -11.00 -14.72 14.63
CA GLN A 142 -11.30 -16.07 14.13
C GLN A 142 -11.68 -16.03 12.65
N ASP A 143 -12.52 -15.06 12.27
CA ASP A 143 -12.93 -14.85 10.89
C ASP A 143 -11.98 -13.85 10.22
N LYS A 144 -10.96 -14.38 9.55
CA LYS A 144 -9.98 -13.60 8.78
C LYS A 144 -9.46 -14.40 7.60
N GLU A 145 -9.15 -13.70 6.52
CA GLU A 145 -8.61 -14.25 5.29
C GLU A 145 -7.47 -13.36 4.78
N ARG A 146 -6.44 -13.99 4.20
CA ARG A 146 -5.33 -13.31 3.55
C ARG A 146 -5.34 -13.67 2.07
N ILE A 147 -5.56 -12.66 1.24
CA ILE A 147 -5.64 -12.75 -0.21
C ILE A 147 -4.34 -12.19 -0.80
N THR A 148 -3.70 -12.95 -1.69
CA THR A 148 -2.38 -12.62 -2.28
C THR A 148 -2.36 -12.67 -3.81
N ASP A 149 -3.48 -13.03 -4.42
CA ASP A 149 -3.68 -13.25 -5.86
C ASP A 149 -4.40 -12.08 -6.54
N ILE A 150 -4.54 -10.95 -5.85
CA ILE A 150 -5.06 -9.71 -6.45
C ILE A 150 -3.95 -9.07 -7.27
N VAL A 151 -4.23 -8.83 -8.56
CA VAL A 151 -3.33 -8.11 -9.47
C VAL A 151 -4.10 -6.95 -10.11
N ASP A 152 -3.68 -5.73 -9.80
CA ASP A 152 -4.20 -4.52 -10.43
C ASP A 152 -3.40 -4.23 -11.70
N LYS A 153 -4.12 -4.03 -12.80
CA LYS A 153 -3.56 -3.65 -14.10
C LYS A 153 -3.81 -2.16 -14.32
N VAL A 154 -2.74 -1.38 -14.36
CA VAL A 154 -2.84 0.08 -14.41
C VAL A 154 -2.10 0.57 -15.66
N PRO A 155 -2.81 1.18 -16.63
CA PRO A 155 -2.14 1.86 -17.73
C PRO A 155 -1.44 3.11 -17.18
N LYS A 156 -0.17 3.30 -17.58
CA LYS A 156 0.65 4.48 -17.24
C LYS A 156 1.51 4.89 -18.41
N SER A 157 1.79 6.19 -18.55
CA SER A 157 2.89 6.60 -19.42
C SER A 157 4.24 6.25 -18.79
N VAL A 158 5.31 6.22 -19.60
CA VAL A 158 6.68 6.04 -19.08
C VAL A 158 7.01 7.11 -18.04
N SER A 159 6.64 8.38 -18.31
CA SER A 159 6.80 9.50 -17.38
C SER A 159 6.09 9.25 -16.04
N GLU A 160 4.83 8.79 -16.08
CA GLU A 160 4.08 8.45 -14.86
C GLU A 160 4.65 7.26 -14.09
N LEU A 161 5.22 6.28 -14.80
CA LEU A 161 5.92 5.15 -14.18
C LEU A 161 7.17 5.60 -13.43
N LEU A 162 7.98 6.47 -14.03
CA LEU A 162 9.17 7.02 -13.38
C LEU A 162 8.78 7.85 -12.15
N GLY A 163 7.73 8.67 -12.27
CA GLY A 163 7.14 9.37 -11.12
C GLY A 163 6.67 8.42 -10.03
N TYR A 164 6.14 7.25 -10.39
CA TYR A 164 5.77 6.22 -9.44
C TYR A 164 6.99 5.61 -8.73
N LEU A 165 8.07 5.30 -9.43
CA LEU A 165 9.33 4.83 -8.82
C LEU A 165 9.92 5.88 -7.86
N GLN A 166 9.86 7.15 -8.25
CA GLN A 166 10.33 8.26 -7.42
C GLN A 166 9.52 8.42 -6.12
N SER A 167 8.28 7.92 -6.08
CA SER A 167 7.45 7.94 -4.88
C SER A 167 7.86 6.88 -3.84
N PHE A 168 8.74 5.95 -4.20
CA PHE A 168 9.17 4.90 -3.28
C PHE A 168 10.01 5.49 -2.14
N SER A 169 9.74 5.06 -0.91
CA SER A 169 10.53 5.50 0.25
C SER A 169 12.01 5.18 0.11
N MET A 170 12.34 4.07 -0.55
CA MET A 170 13.72 3.64 -0.85
C MET A 170 14.42 4.64 -1.76
N TYR A 171 13.72 5.10 -2.80
CA TYR A 171 14.25 6.11 -3.71
C TYR A 171 14.52 7.43 -2.98
N HIS A 172 13.60 7.90 -2.13
CA HIS A 172 13.86 9.09 -1.32
C HIS A 172 15.05 8.93 -0.37
N CYS A 173 15.29 7.74 0.17
CA CYS A 173 16.47 7.45 0.99
C CYS A 173 17.75 7.49 0.14
N LEU A 174 17.76 6.88 -1.05
CA LEU A 174 18.86 6.99 -2.02
C LEU A 174 19.10 8.44 -2.42
N LEU A 175 18.07 9.18 -2.80
CA LEU A 175 18.15 10.60 -3.18
C LEU A 175 18.78 11.47 -2.09
N LYS A 176 18.49 11.18 -0.82
CA LYS A 176 19.09 11.90 0.31
C LYS A 176 20.55 11.52 0.55
N ALA A 177 20.91 10.25 0.31
CA ALA A 177 22.26 9.74 0.53
C ALA A 177 23.21 10.08 -0.62
N GLN A 178 22.77 9.86 -1.86
CA GLN A 178 23.52 9.99 -3.10
C GLN A 178 22.63 10.61 -4.21
N PRO A 179 22.47 11.95 -4.22
CA PRO A 179 21.53 12.63 -5.10
C PRO A 179 21.76 12.40 -6.59
N GLU A 180 23.03 12.39 -7.03
CA GLU A 180 23.37 12.23 -8.45
C GLU A 180 23.16 10.79 -8.93
N GLU A 181 23.45 9.79 -8.07
CA GLU A 181 23.15 8.39 -8.35
C GLU A 181 21.64 8.16 -8.46
N ALA A 182 20.85 8.76 -7.57
CA ALA A 182 19.39 8.68 -7.63
C ALA A 182 18.82 9.24 -8.94
N LYS A 183 19.30 10.41 -9.38
CA LYS A 183 18.87 11.01 -10.64
C LYS A 183 19.29 10.16 -11.83
N SER A 184 20.54 9.67 -11.84
CA SER A 184 21.06 8.80 -12.89
C SER A 184 20.28 7.49 -12.99
N LEU A 185 19.89 6.89 -11.86
CA LEU A 185 19.03 5.70 -11.84
C LEU A 185 17.73 5.92 -12.63
N ILE A 186 17.03 7.03 -12.39
CA ILE A 186 15.78 7.35 -13.10
C ILE A 186 16.03 7.62 -14.57
N GLN A 187 17.04 8.42 -14.91
CA GLN A 187 17.39 8.74 -16.30
C GLN A 187 17.79 7.50 -17.11
N ASN A 188 18.63 6.65 -16.53
CA ASN A 188 19.05 5.40 -17.17
C ASN A 188 17.86 4.44 -17.33
N THR A 189 16.97 4.40 -16.34
CA THR A 189 15.75 3.58 -16.41
C THR A 189 14.83 4.06 -17.52
N GLU A 190 14.60 5.38 -17.62
CA GLU A 190 13.81 5.99 -18.70
C GLU A 190 14.35 5.61 -20.09
N GLN A 191 15.66 5.84 -20.30
CA GLN A 191 16.31 5.52 -21.57
C GLN A 191 16.14 4.03 -21.93
N ARG A 192 16.40 3.12 -20.99
CA ARG A 192 16.27 1.68 -21.22
C ARG A 192 14.84 1.25 -21.51
N ILE A 193 13.84 1.86 -20.86
CA ILE A 193 12.43 1.58 -21.14
C ILE A 193 12.09 2.01 -22.57
N LEU A 194 12.44 3.24 -22.95
CA LEU A 194 12.17 3.78 -24.29
C LEU A 194 12.84 2.96 -25.40
N GLU A 195 14.12 2.63 -25.22
CA GLU A 195 14.89 1.78 -26.14
C GLU A 195 14.28 0.38 -26.26
N THR A 196 13.91 -0.23 -25.13
CA THR A 196 13.30 -1.57 -25.11
C THR A 196 11.94 -1.59 -25.80
N MET A 197 11.14 -0.54 -25.61
CA MET A 197 9.83 -0.37 -26.26
C MET A 197 9.95 0.02 -27.75
N GLY A 198 11.12 0.50 -28.20
CA GLY A 198 11.30 1.01 -29.55
C GLY A 198 10.56 2.33 -29.80
N VAL A 199 10.41 3.16 -28.77
CA VAL A 199 9.65 4.42 -28.83
C VAL A 199 10.51 5.61 -28.37
N PHE A 200 10.10 6.81 -28.75
CA PHE A 200 10.82 8.05 -28.43
C PHE A 200 10.10 8.95 -27.43
N SER A 201 8.78 8.74 -27.25
CA SER A 201 7.96 9.59 -26.39
C SER A 201 7.82 8.98 -24.99
N PRO A 202 8.17 9.70 -23.91
CA PRO A 202 7.90 9.28 -22.54
C PRO A 202 6.40 9.29 -22.19
N GLU A 203 5.56 9.84 -23.07
CA GLU A 203 4.10 9.77 -22.95
C GLU A 203 3.51 8.49 -23.55
N THR A 204 4.35 7.60 -24.08
CA THR A 204 3.88 6.28 -24.55
C THR A 204 3.37 5.46 -23.37
N MET A 205 2.19 4.87 -23.54
CA MET A 205 1.54 4.06 -22.52
C MET A 205 2.12 2.65 -22.47
N LEU A 206 2.31 2.14 -21.26
CA LEU A 206 2.50 0.74 -20.94
C LEU A 206 1.55 0.33 -19.82
N GLU A 207 1.41 -0.97 -19.56
CA GLU A 207 0.59 -1.48 -18.47
C GLU A 207 1.48 -1.97 -17.33
N ILE A 208 1.23 -1.52 -16.10
CA ILE A 208 1.89 -2.08 -14.92
C ILE A 208 0.93 -3.02 -14.19
N TRP A 209 1.39 -4.23 -13.92
CA TRP A 209 0.65 -5.23 -13.15
C TRP A 209 1.24 -5.22 -11.74
N ILE A 210 0.45 -4.76 -10.77
CA ILE A 210 0.87 -4.63 -9.39
C ILE A 210 0.15 -5.71 -8.58
N ARG A 211 0.92 -6.64 -8.02
CA ARG A 211 0.34 -7.60 -7.08
C ARG A 211 0.05 -6.91 -5.75
N GLN A 212 -1.13 -7.17 -5.21
CA GLN A 212 -1.57 -6.68 -3.91
C GLN A 212 -1.68 -7.82 -2.91
N VAL A 213 -1.48 -7.47 -1.64
CA VAL A 213 -1.86 -8.31 -0.52
C VAL A 213 -2.95 -7.61 0.28
N CYS A 214 -3.98 -8.36 0.65
CA CYS A 214 -5.08 -7.90 1.47
C CYS A 214 -5.37 -8.90 2.58
N ILE A 215 -5.52 -8.41 3.80
CA ILE A 215 -6.10 -9.14 4.91
C ILE A 215 -7.48 -8.54 5.16
N LEU A 216 -8.51 -9.38 5.12
CA LEU A 216 -9.85 -9.04 5.57
C LEU A 216 -10.18 -9.86 6.81
N GLY A 217 -11.09 -9.35 7.62
CA GLY A 217 -11.63 -10.11 8.74
C GLY A 217 -12.73 -9.37 9.46
N SER A 218 -13.32 -10.05 10.43
CA SER A 218 -14.40 -9.52 11.26
C SER A 218 -14.17 -9.80 12.74
N LYS A 219 -14.67 -8.89 13.58
CA LYS A 219 -14.70 -9.08 15.03
C LYS A 219 -15.87 -9.98 15.40
N SER A 220 -15.59 -11.08 16.09
CA SER A 220 -16.60 -12.02 16.55
C SER A 220 -17.68 -11.33 17.39
N CYS A 221 -18.93 -11.79 17.26
CA CYS A 221 -19.96 -11.45 18.24
C CYS A 221 -19.61 -12.08 19.59
N LYS A 222 -19.61 -11.29 20.65
CA LYS A 222 -19.74 -11.84 22.01
C LYS A 222 -21.14 -12.46 22.09
N LYS A 223 -21.21 -13.77 22.32
CA LYS A 223 -22.47 -14.46 22.64
C LYS A 223 -23.02 -13.97 23.97
#